data_AF-A0A968M2L5-F1
#
_entry.id   AF-A0A968M2L5-F1
#
_cell.length_a   1.000
_cell.length_b   1.000
_cell.length_c   1.000
_cell.angle_alpha   90.00
_cell.angle_beta   90.00
_cell.angle_gamma   90.00
#
_symmetry.space_group_name_H-M   'P 1'
#
loop_
_entity.id
_entity.type
_entity.pdbx_description
1 polymer ?
#
loop_
_entity_poly.entity_id
_entity_poly.type
_entity_poly.pdbx_seq_one_letter_code
_entity_poly.pdbx_strand_id
1 'polypeptide(L)'
;MRVGILGTGFGAAVHLPALQSLPGVEVTALWGRDRERTQAIAQGAGVPHSFGGEAWAELLPLVDVVAVTTPPFCIFLKRPKPWRPANLYCWKNPSP
;
A
#
# COMPACT_ATOMS: atom_id res chain seq x y z
N MET A 1 -9.92 -3.73 9.68
CA MET A 1 -8.71 -4.24 9.02
C MET A 1 -8.06 -3.10 8.28
N ARG A 2 -6.82 -2.75 8.66
CA ARG A 2 -6.06 -1.64 8.10
C ARG A 2 -5.32 -2.11 6.86
N VAL A 3 -5.48 -1.39 5.76
CA VAL A 3 -4.89 -1.74 4.47
C VAL A 3 -3.97 -0.62 4.02
N GLY A 4 -2.78 -1.00 3.54
CA GLY A 4 -1.89 -0.10 2.84
C GLY A 4 -1.81 -0.41 1.36
N ILE A 5 -1.57 0.59 0.52
CA ILE A 5 -1.45 0.40 -0.93
C ILE A 5 -0.07 0.87 -1.38
N LEU A 6 0.71 -0.04 -1.97
CA LEU A 6 1.97 0.28 -2.65
C LEU A 6 1.69 0.49 -4.14
N GLY A 7 1.62 1.75 -4.56
CA GLY A 7 1.43 2.16 -5.94
C GLY A 7 0.21 3.08 -6.10
N THR A 8 0.46 4.36 -6.31
CA THR A 8 -0.56 5.41 -6.43
C THR A 8 -1.05 5.67 -7.86
N GLY A 9 -0.75 4.77 -8.80
CA GLY A 9 -1.37 4.74 -10.12
C GLY A 9 -2.70 3.98 -10.08
N PHE A 10 -2.68 2.73 -10.55
CA PHE A 10 -3.85 1.84 -10.51
C PHE A 10 -4.41 1.62 -9.10
N GLY A 11 -3.53 1.52 -8.08
CA GLY A 11 -3.94 1.33 -6.69
C GLY A 11 -4.82 2.46 -6.16
N ALA A 12 -4.49 3.72 -6.49
CA ALA A 12 -5.31 4.87 -6.10
C ALA A 12 -6.61 4.96 -6.91
N ALA A 13 -6.58 4.60 -8.20
CA ALA A 13 -7.75 4.71 -9.06
C ALA A 13 -8.79 3.60 -8.84
N VAL A 14 -8.35 2.40 -8.45
CA VAL A 14 -9.22 1.21 -8.40
C VAL A 14 -9.30 0.62 -7.00
N HIS A 15 -8.16 0.28 -6.39
CA HIS A 15 -8.17 -0.42 -5.10
C HIS A 15 -8.62 0.49 -3.95
N LEU A 16 -8.19 1.75 -3.93
CA LEU A 16 -8.54 2.70 -2.88
C LEU A 16 -10.07 2.89 -2.74
N PRO A 17 -10.84 3.28 -3.79
CA PRO A 17 -12.28 3.41 -3.65
C PRO A 17 -12.98 2.07 -3.38
N ALA A 18 -12.51 0.97 -4.01
CA ALA A 18 -13.08 -0.35 -3.77
C ALA A 18 -12.93 -0.78 -2.31
N LEU A 19 -11.74 -0.61 -1.72
CA LEU A 19 -11.46 -0.97 -0.32
C LEU A 19 -12.23 -0.08 0.66
N GLN A 20 -12.35 1.23 0.38
CA GLN A 20 -13.11 2.15 1.23
C GLN A 20 -14.62 1.85 1.25
N SER A 21 -15.14 1.20 0.21
CA SER A 21 -16.55 0.77 0.17
C SER A 21 -16.84 -0.48 1.01
N LEU A 22 -15.82 -1.21 1.45
CA LEU A 22 -16.01 -2.46 2.19
C LEU A 22 -16.22 -2.18 3.69
N PRO A 23 -17.24 -2.78 4.33
CA PRO A 23 -17.43 -2.64 5.76
C PRO A 23 -16.26 -3.27 6.53
N GLY A 24 -15.74 -2.56 7.53
CA GLY A 24 -14.65 -3.03 8.40
C GLY A 24 -13.27 -2.99 7.76
N VAL A 25 -13.12 -2.40 6.57
CA VAL A 25 -11.83 -2.16 5.90
C VAL A 25 -11.53 -0.68 5.91
N GLU A 26 -10.29 -0.32 6.23
CA GLU A 26 -9.84 1.06 6.22
C GLU A 26 -8.50 1.14 5.51
N VAL A 27 -8.40 2.01 4.50
CA VAL A 27 -7.11 2.30 3.87
C VAL A 27 -6.40 3.35 4.70
N THR A 28 -5.37 2.95 5.45
CA THR A 28 -4.68 3.83 6.39
C THR A 28 -3.37 4.39 5.84
N ALA A 29 -2.80 3.78 4.79
CA ALA A 29 -1.53 4.21 4.26
C ALA A 29 -1.40 4.04 2.74
N LEU A 30 -0.81 5.04 2.06
CA LEU A 30 -0.44 4.97 0.65
C LEU A 30 1.07 5.11 0.49
N TRP A 31 1.64 4.42 -0.49
CA TRP A 31 2.99 4.67 -0.97
C TRP A 31 3.01 4.83 -2.48
N GLY A 32 3.86 5.73 -2.96
CA GLY A 32 4.18 5.87 -4.37
C GLY A 32 5.59 6.39 -4.56
N ARG A 33 6.12 6.29 -5.78
CA ARG A 33 7.48 6.79 -6.08
C ARG A 33 7.58 8.31 -5.88
N ASP A 34 6.57 9.03 -6.35
CA ASP A 34 6.45 10.47 -6.22
C ASP A 34 5.76 10.81 -4.89
N ARG A 35 6.50 11.46 -3.98
CA ARG A 35 6.02 11.79 -2.63
C ARG A 35 4.88 12.81 -2.67
N GLU A 36 5.03 13.87 -3.45
CA GLU A 36 4.09 14.98 -3.49
C GLU A 36 2.76 14.53 -4.09
N ARG A 37 2.82 13.80 -5.22
CA ARG A 37 1.63 13.19 -5.82
C ARG A 37 0.94 12.21 -4.87
N THR A 38 1.70 11.39 -4.15
CA THR A 38 1.14 10.42 -3.20
C THR A 38 0.46 11.10 -2.02
N GLN A 39 1.06 12.17 -1.50
CA GLN A 39 0.48 12.98 -0.43
C GLN A 39 -0.82 13.66 -0.89
N ALA A 40 -0.86 14.24 -2.10
CA ALA A 40 -2.07 14.85 -2.63
C ALA A 40 -3.22 13.85 -2.77
N ILE A 41 -2.93 12.64 -3.26
CA ILE A 41 -3.92 11.55 -3.37
C ILE A 41 -4.41 11.13 -1.97
N ALA A 42 -3.50 10.94 -1.01
CA ALA A 42 -3.85 10.54 0.35
C ALA A 42 -4.77 11.58 1.01
N GLN A 43 -4.42 12.87 0.90
CA GLN A 43 -5.25 13.97 1.41
C GLN A 43 -6.63 14.00 0.76
N GLY A 44 -6.70 13.88 -0.58
CA GLY A 44 -7.97 13.89 -1.30
C GLY A 44 -8.87 12.70 -0.98
N ALA A 45 -8.30 11.58 -0.54
CA ALA A 45 -9.04 10.37 -0.17
C ALA A 45 -9.21 10.17 1.34
N GLY A 46 -8.73 11.10 2.18
CA GLY A 46 -8.79 10.98 3.63
C GLY A 46 -7.91 9.89 4.23
N VAL A 47 -6.82 9.50 3.56
CA VAL A 47 -5.88 8.48 4.05
C VAL A 47 -4.83 9.15 4.96
N PRO A 48 -4.68 8.71 6.22
CA PRO A 48 -3.88 9.41 7.23
C PRO A 48 -2.36 9.34 7.01
N HIS A 49 -1.86 8.32 6.31
CA HIS A 49 -0.42 8.15 6.09
C HIS A 49 -0.06 8.08 4.60
N SER A 50 0.97 8.81 4.20
CA SER A 50 1.47 8.81 2.82
C SER A 50 3.00 8.77 2.80
N PHE A 51 3.56 7.83 2.04
CA PHE A 51 5.00 7.62 1.92
C PHE A 51 5.45 7.77 0.47
N GLY A 52 6.71 8.20 0.29
CA GLY A 52 7.30 8.50 -1.01
C GLY A 52 8.68 7.87 -1.19
N GLY A 53 9.14 7.72 -2.43
CA GLY A 53 10.51 7.28 -2.71
C GLY A 53 10.84 5.92 -2.10
N GLU A 54 11.94 5.81 -1.35
CA GLU A 54 12.38 4.53 -0.77
C GLU A 54 11.66 4.14 0.53
N ALA A 55 10.84 5.02 1.10
CA ALA A 55 10.21 4.89 2.42
C ALA A 55 8.98 3.95 2.47
N TRP A 56 8.90 2.93 1.58
CA TRP A 56 7.74 2.03 1.55
C TRP A 56 7.64 1.15 2.80
N ALA A 57 8.76 0.81 3.43
CA ALA A 57 8.79 -0.10 4.57
C ALA A 57 8.19 0.53 5.84
N GLU A 58 8.18 1.87 5.93
CA GLU A 58 7.58 2.63 7.02
C GLU A 58 6.05 2.46 7.09
N LEU A 59 5.43 2.05 5.99
CA LEU A 59 4.00 1.73 5.91
C LEU A 59 3.67 0.41 6.63
N LEU A 60 4.57 -0.57 6.62
CA LEU A 60 4.32 -1.93 7.13
C LEU A 60 3.80 -1.99 8.58
N PRO A 61 4.38 -1.27 9.57
CA PRO A 61 3.87 -1.31 10.94
C PRO A 61 2.49 -0.65 11.12
N LEU A 62 2.00 0.09 10.12
CA LEU A 62 0.75 0.86 10.21
C LEU A 62 -0.47 0.10 9.64
N VAL A 63 -0.25 -1.08 9.06
CA VAL A 63 -1.25 -1.80 8.29
C VAL A 63 -1.27 -3.29 8.64
N ASP A 64 -2.42 -3.91 8.48
CA ASP A 64 -2.58 -5.36 8.67
C ASP A 64 -2.36 -6.11 7.35
N VAL A 65 -2.60 -5.44 6.21
CA VAL A 65 -2.52 -5.97 4.83
C VAL A 65 -1.94 -4.92 3.88
N VAL A 66 -1.15 -5.36 2.88
CA VAL A 66 -0.56 -4.48 1.85
C VAL A 66 -1.00 -4.89 0.45
N ALA A 67 -1.72 -4.03 -0.28
CA ALA A 67 -1.99 -4.21 -1.70
C ALA A 67 -0.82 -3.67 -2.54
N VAL A 68 -0.12 -4.55 -3.25
CA VAL A 68 0.99 -4.14 -4.14
C VAL A 68 0.47 -3.98 -5.58
N THR A 69 0.40 -2.73 -6.04
CA THR A 69 -0.12 -2.35 -7.36
C THR A 69 0.93 -1.58 -8.18
N THR A 70 2.20 -1.80 -7.88
CA THR A 70 3.32 -1.26 -8.67
C THR A 70 3.53 -2.06 -9.95
N PRO A 71 4.09 -1.47 -11.02
CA PRO A 71 4.46 -2.24 -12.21
C PRO A 71 5.41 -3.40 -11.86
N PRO A 72 5.32 -4.56 -12.54
CA PRO A 72 6.05 -5.78 -12.17
C PRO A 72 7.58 -5.62 -12.20
N PHE A 73 8.12 -4.70 -13.01
CA PHE A 73 9.55 -4.39 -13.04
C PHE A 73 10.02 -3.53 -11.84
N CYS A 74 9.10 -2.90 -11.11
CA CYS A 74 9.38 -2.08 -9.94
C CYS A 74 9.33 -2.86 -8.62
N ILE A 75 8.95 -4.15 -8.65
CA ILE A 75 8.82 -4.97 -7.43
C ILE A 75 10.18 -5.37 -6.81
N PHE A 76 11.28 -4.73 -7.23
CA PHE A 76 12.59 -4.74 -6.58
C PHE A 76 12.62 -3.96 -5.24
N LEU A 77 11.49 -3.95 -4.54
CA LEU A 77 11.45 -3.81 -3.10
C LEU A 77 12.47 -4.81 -2.52
N LYS A 78 13.56 -4.30 -1.92
CA LYS A 78 14.63 -5.13 -1.36
C LYS A 78 14.01 -6.17 -0.43
N ARG A 79 14.15 -7.43 -0.83
CA ARG A 79 13.44 -8.59 -0.29
C ARG A 79 14.09 -9.05 1.03
N PRO A 80 13.41 -9.01 2.20
CA PRO A 80 13.79 -9.92 3.27
C PRO A 80 13.41 -11.35 2.86
N LYS A 81 14.38 -12.27 2.79
CA LYS A 81 14.16 -13.68 2.41
C LYS A 81 13.44 -14.48 3.53
N PRO A 82 12.76 -15.60 3.19
CA PRO A 82 12.55 -16.16 1.84
C PRO A 82 11.06 -16.37 1.48
N TRP A 83 10.58 -15.94 0.29
CA TRP A 83 9.21 -16.31 -0.18
C TRP A 83 9.00 -16.31 -1.72
N ARG A 84 7.97 -17.06 -2.20
CA ARG A 84 7.62 -17.49 -3.59
C ARG A 84 6.55 -16.59 -4.30
N PRO A 85 6.34 -16.68 -5.64
CA PRO A 85 5.72 -15.60 -6.42
C PRO A 85 4.20 -15.74 -6.58
N ALA A 86 3.46 -14.66 -6.29
CA ALA A 86 2.13 -14.40 -6.83
C ALA A 86 1.83 -12.89 -6.78
N ASN A 87 1.26 -12.36 -7.86
CA ASN A 87 0.80 -10.98 -8.00
C ASN A 87 -0.50 -10.78 -7.19
N LEU A 88 -0.42 -10.86 -5.86
CA LEU A 88 -1.38 -10.36 -4.87
C LEU A 88 -0.80 -10.76 -3.50
N TYR A 89 -0.15 -9.84 -2.79
CA TYR A 89 0.45 -10.19 -1.50
C TYR A 89 -0.49 -9.74 -0.37
N CYS A 90 -1.38 -10.60 0.09
CA CYS A 90 -2.06 -10.40 1.37
C CYS A 90 -1.04 -10.69 2.49
N TRP A 91 -0.14 -9.75 2.79
CA TRP A 91 0.69 -9.86 3.98
C TRP A 91 -0.20 -9.62 5.18
N LYS A 92 -0.65 -10.68 5.86
CA LYS A 92 -1.33 -10.56 7.16
C LYS A 92 -0.25 -10.36 8.22
N ASN A 93 -0.26 -9.23 8.92
CA ASN A 93 0.62 -9.05 10.08
C ASN A 93 0.41 -10.21 11.08
N PRO A 94 1.43 -11.02 11.41
CA PRO A 94 1.32 -12.02 12.45
C PRO A 94 1.42 -11.30 13.79
N SER A 95 0.33 -10.67 14.24
CA SER A 95 0.22 -10.34 15.67
C SER A 95 0.15 -11.65 16.47
N PRO A 96 0.74 -11.71 17.68
CA PRO A 96 0.78 -12.90 18.53
C PRO A 96 -0.60 -13.36 19.02
#